data_AF-A0A935URR6-F1
#
_entry.id   AF-A0A935URR6-F1
#
_cell.length_a   1.000
_cell.length_b   1.000
_cell.length_c   1.000
_cell.angle_alpha   90.00
_cell.angle_beta   90.00
_cell.angle_gamma   90.00
#
_symmetry.space_group_name_H-M   'P 1'
#
loop_
_entity.id
_entity.type
_entity.pdbx_description
1 polymer ?
#
loop_
_entity_poly.entity_id
_entity_poly.type
_entity_poly.pdbx_seq_one_letter_code
_entity_poly.pdbx_strand_id
1 'polypeptide(L)'
;MALIDYDPPQRFVAGTVGPPGQRQFFLQASGGGRLTSVSLEKAQVSVLADRVNDLLDDYAGGEATEQAAAAHADLAPLETPIEEDFRVGTMGLSWDPNRQLVIIECHAAGDAFDDPEELAESAERDPADDPTQLVLRISLSPAAARAFARRSAKVVLAGRPPCPFCAGPLDPTGHICPRANGYRR
;
A
#
# COMPACT_ATOMS: atom_id res chain seq x y z
N MET A 1 12.19 -13.15 13.60
CA MET A 1 11.32 -12.40 12.67
C MET A 1 10.02 -13.19 12.49
N ALA A 2 8.86 -12.66 12.91
CA ALA A 2 7.56 -13.31 12.76
C ALA A 2 6.87 -12.88 11.47
N LEU A 3 6.38 -13.86 10.71
CA LEU A 3 5.74 -13.67 9.42
C LEU A 3 4.22 -13.73 9.55
N ILE A 4 3.54 -12.68 9.09
CA ILE A 4 2.10 -12.65 8.83
C ILE A 4 1.94 -12.80 7.31
N ASP A 5 1.46 -13.95 6.87
CA ASP A 5 1.39 -14.31 5.45
C ASP A 5 -0.06 -14.38 4.96
N TYR A 6 -0.34 -13.76 3.81
CA TYR A 6 -1.62 -13.87 3.11
C TYR A 6 -1.38 -14.29 1.65
N ASP A 7 -1.75 -15.53 1.33
CA ASP A 7 -1.50 -16.13 0.02
C ASP A 7 -2.64 -17.05 -0.48
N PRO A 8 -3.58 -16.53 -1.29
CA PRO A 8 -3.86 -15.11 -1.51
C PRO A 8 -4.69 -14.50 -0.35
N PRO A 9 -4.67 -13.17 -0.17
CA PRO A 9 -5.60 -12.50 0.73
C PRO A 9 -7.04 -12.55 0.18
N GLN A 10 -8.03 -12.52 1.07
CA GLN A 10 -9.42 -12.22 0.69
C GLN A 10 -9.57 -10.74 0.29
N ARG A 11 -8.81 -9.86 0.94
CA ARG A 11 -8.78 -8.43 0.65
C ARG A 11 -7.41 -7.85 0.97
N PHE A 12 -6.88 -7.00 0.09
CA PHE A 12 -5.70 -6.19 0.38
C PHE A 12 -5.86 -4.79 -0.21
N VAL A 13 -5.84 -3.77 0.65
CA VAL A 13 -6.14 -2.39 0.25
C VAL A 13 -5.26 -1.37 0.95
N ALA A 14 -4.95 -0.27 0.25
CA ALA A 14 -4.51 0.96 0.90
C ALA A 14 -5.71 1.82 1.28
N GLY A 15 -5.59 2.51 2.41
CA GLY A 15 -6.59 3.44 2.92
C GLY A 15 -5.98 4.49 3.84
N THR A 16 -6.83 5.36 4.39
CA THR A 16 -6.37 6.44 5.25
C THR A 16 -7.50 6.94 6.15
N VAL A 17 -7.11 7.41 7.33
CA VAL A 17 -7.98 7.95 8.38
C VAL A 17 -7.52 9.36 8.73
N GLY A 18 -8.46 10.24 9.08
CA GLY A 18 -8.19 11.62 9.51
C GLY A 18 -8.47 12.68 8.44
N PRO A 19 -8.48 13.97 8.84
CA PRO A 19 -8.78 15.08 7.94
C PRO A 19 -7.61 15.37 6.97
N PRO A 20 -7.87 16.05 5.83
CA PRO A 20 -6.80 16.50 4.94
C PRO A 20 -5.70 17.27 5.69
N GLY A 21 -4.44 16.90 5.46
CA GLY A 21 -3.28 17.47 6.16
C GLY A 21 -2.86 16.71 7.45
N GLN A 22 -3.74 15.89 8.02
CA GLN A 22 -3.45 15.03 9.19
C GLN A 22 -3.86 13.58 8.92
N ARG A 23 -3.70 13.13 7.68
CA ARG A 23 -4.08 11.80 7.22
C ARG A 23 -3.02 10.79 7.65
N GLN A 24 -3.43 9.76 8.38
CA GLN A 24 -2.63 8.56 8.58
C GLN A 24 -2.98 7.54 7.50
N PHE A 25 -1.98 6.89 6.90
CA PHE A 25 -2.17 5.90 5.85
C PHE A 25 -2.00 4.50 6.43
N PHE A 26 -2.76 3.56 5.88
CA PHE A 26 -2.74 2.15 6.26
C PHE A 26 -2.75 1.24 5.04
N LEU A 27 -2.08 0.10 5.15
CA LEU A 27 -2.35 -1.09 4.35
C LEU A 27 -3.13 -2.07 5.21
N GLN A 28 -4.19 -2.64 4.65
CA GLN A 28 -5.03 -3.60 5.34
C GLN A 28 -5.17 -4.87 4.52
N ALA A 29 -4.84 -6.01 5.14
CA ALA A 29 -4.98 -7.34 4.59
C ALA A 29 -6.01 -8.13 5.42
N SER A 30 -6.91 -8.86 4.76
CA SER A 30 -7.81 -9.80 5.44
C SER A 30 -7.80 -11.17 4.79
N GLY A 31 -8.05 -12.20 5.60
CA GLY A 31 -8.09 -13.59 5.17
C GLY A 31 -8.18 -14.54 6.36
N GLY A 32 -8.89 -15.67 6.19
CA GLY A 32 -9.00 -16.68 7.24
C GLY A 32 -9.63 -16.20 8.55
N GLY A 33 -10.45 -15.15 8.51
CA GLY A 33 -11.04 -14.52 9.70
C GLY A 33 -10.11 -13.58 10.46
N ARG A 34 -8.90 -13.33 9.94
CA ARG A 34 -7.95 -12.36 10.48
C ARG A 34 -7.98 -11.07 9.66
N LEU A 35 -7.81 -9.95 10.35
CA LEU A 35 -7.56 -8.63 9.80
C LEU A 35 -6.19 -8.17 10.28
N THR A 36 -5.35 -7.65 9.38
CA THR A 36 -4.04 -7.07 9.71
C THR A 36 -3.97 -5.69 9.08
N SER A 37 -3.63 -4.69 9.88
CA SER A 37 -3.60 -3.27 9.53
C SER A 37 -2.25 -2.68 9.93
N VAL A 38 -1.44 -2.30 8.95
CA VAL A 38 -0.12 -1.71 9.17
C VAL A 38 -0.14 -0.25 8.74
N SER A 39 0.45 0.65 9.54
CA SER A 39 0.51 2.06 9.17
C SER A 39 1.80 2.38 8.43
N LEU A 40 1.74 3.35 7.53
CA LEU A 40 2.88 3.74 6.70
C LEU A 40 2.79 5.21 6.29
N GLU A 41 3.86 5.72 5.71
CA GLU A 41 3.91 7.08 5.18
C GLU A 41 3.21 7.19 3.82
N LYS A 42 2.69 8.39 3.53
CA LYS A 42 2.12 8.70 2.21
C LYS A 42 3.11 8.42 1.08
N ALA A 43 4.40 8.75 1.28
CA ALA A 43 5.44 8.52 0.29
C ALA A 43 5.63 7.03 0.02
N GLN A 44 5.64 6.20 1.06
CA GLN A 44 5.71 4.74 0.94
C GLN A 44 4.52 4.18 0.14
N VAL A 45 3.28 4.61 0.41
CA VAL A 45 2.10 4.18 -0.39
C VAL A 45 2.26 4.54 -1.87
N SER A 46 2.75 5.74 -2.16
CA SER A 46 2.96 6.21 -3.54
C SER A 46 4.02 5.37 -4.25
N VAL A 47 5.19 5.20 -3.62
CA VAL A 47 6.29 4.41 -4.18
C VAL A 47 5.86 2.96 -4.38
N LEU A 48 5.14 2.36 -3.43
CA LEU A 48 4.65 0.99 -3.58
C LEU A 48 3.70 0.86 -4.78
N ALA A 49 2.78 1.80 -4.98
CA ALA A 49 1.87 1.79 -6.12
C ALA A 49 2.62 1.87 -7.46
N ASP A 50 3.59 2.78 -7.55
CA ASP A 50 4.39 2.96 -8.77
C ASP A 50 5.23 1.71 -9.06
N ARG A 51 5.93 1.19 -8.06
CA ARG A 51 6.81 0.01 -8.21
C ARG A 51 6.03 -1.27 -8.54
N VAL A 52 4.82 -1.43 -8.02
CA VAL A 52 3.93 -2.53 -8.43
C VAL A 52 3.59 -2.43 -9.92
N ASN A 53 3.30 -1.23 -10.43
CA ASN A 53 3.04 -1.07 -11.86
C ASN A 53 4.27 -1.37 -12.72
N ASP A 54 5.44 -0.84 -12.34
CA ASP A 54 6.71 -1.12 -13.04
C ASP A 54 6.97 -2.63 -13.12
N LEU A 55 6.85 -3.33 -11.98
CA LEU A 55 7.03 -4.78 -11.91
C LEU A 55 6.04 -5.53 -12.81
N LEU A 56 4.77 -5.13 -12.83
CA LEU A 56 3.77 -5.77 -13.66
C LEU A 56 4.02 -5.52 -15.16
N ASP A 57 4.43 -4.31 -15.52
CA ASP A 57 4.72 -3.95 -16.91
C ASP A 57 5.95 -4.73 -17.43
N ASP A 58 6.94 -5.01 -16.56
CA ASP A 58 8.13 -5.79 -16.89
C ASP A 58 7.86 -7.31 -16.96
N TYR A 59 7.05 -7.86 -16.05
CA TYR A 59 6.97 -9.32 -15.83
C TYR A 59 5.60 -9.96 -16.09
N ALA A 60 4.49 -9.23 -15.95
CA ALA A 60 3.15 -9.83 -16.02
C ALA A 60 2.55 -9.91 -17.43
N GLY A 61 3.16 -9.25 -18.41
CA GLY A 61 2.66 -9.25 -19.79
C GLY A 61 1.19 -8.83 -19.89
N GLY A 62 0.36 -9.67 -20.53
CA GLY A 62 -1.08 -9.41 -20.72
C GLY A 62 -1.98 -9.69 -19.51
N GLU A 63 -1.48 -10.28 -18.43
CA GLU A 63 -2.29 -10.68 -17.26
C GLU A 63 -2.68 -9.49 -16.37
N ALA A 64 -1.94 -8.38 -16.44
CA ALA A 64 -2.18 -7.17 -15.66
C ALA A 64 -2.96 -6.08 -16.42
N THR A 65 -3.74 -6.45 -17.44
CA THR A 65 -4.49 -5.46 -18.23
C THR A 65 -5.46 -4.64 -17.38
N GLU A 66 -5.75 -3.43 -17.85
CA GLU A 66 -6.67 -2.54 -17.13
C GLU A 66 -8.11 -3.07 -17.04
N GLN A 67 -8.50 -3.93 -17.98
CA GLN A 67 -9.76 -4.65 -17.95
C GLN A 67 -9.75 -5.73 -16.86
N ALA A 68 -8.67 -6.49 -16.74
CA ALA A 68 -8.53 -7.50 -15.68
C ALA A 68 -8.50 -6.85 -14.30
N ALA A 69 -7.79 -5.74 -14.15
CA ALA A 69 -7.74 -4.97 -12.91
C ALA A 69 -9.12 -4.43 -12.48
N ALA A 70 -10.00 -4.09 -13.44
CA ALA A 70 -11.33 -3.59 -13.14
C ALA A 70 -12.21 -4.61 -12.41
N ALA A 71 -12.01 -5.92 -12.64
CA ALA A 71 -12.72 -6.98 -11.94
C ALA A 71 -12.34 -7.08 -10.45
N HIS A 72 -11.16 -6.57 -10.07
CA HIS A 72 -10.65 -6.53 -8.70
C HIS A 72 -10.75 -5.13 -8.07
N ALA A 73 -11.51 -4.22 -8.67
CA ALA A 73 -11.66 -2.87 -8.15
C ALA A 73 -12.42 -2.86 -6.82
N ASP A 74 -11.72 -2.50 -5.75
CA ASP A 74 -12.30 -2.26 -4.43
C ASP A 74 -12.41 -0.75 -4.16
N LEU A 75 -13.61 -0.29 -3.83
CA LEU A 75 -13.90 1.10 -3.41
C LEU A 75 -14.43 1.21 -1.98
N ALA A 76 -14.56 0.08 -1.27
CA ALA A 76 -15.02 0.04 0.11
C ALA A 76 -14.00 0.72 1.04
N PRO A 77 -14.44 1.31 2.17
CA PRO A 77 -13.54 1.90 3.15
C PRO A 77 -12.64 0.85 3.80
N LEU A 78 -11.73 1.30 4.67
CA LEU A 78 -11.04 0.39 5.59
C LEU A 78 -12.07 -0.31 6.50
N GLU A 79 -11.80 -1.56 6.82
CA GLU A 79 -12.60 -2.34 7.75
C GLU A 79 -12.32 -1.88 9.19
N THR A 80 -13.37 -1.84 10.01
CA THR A 80 -13.30 -1.41 11.41
C THR A 80 -13.34 -2.62 12.35
N PRO A 81 -12.57 -2.60 13.46
CA PRO A 81 -11.75 -1.51 13.96
C PRO A 81 -10.42 -1.37 13.18
N ILE A 82 -9.94 -0.13 13.05
CA ILE A 82 -8.64 0.17 12.41
C ILE A 82 -7.62 0.30 13.54
N GLU A 83 -7.01 -0.82 13.89
CA GLU A 83 -5.97 -0.92 14.93
C GLU A 83 -4.62 -1.14 14.25
N GLU A 84 -3.61 -0.36 14.64
CA GLU A 84 -2.27 -0.51 14.07
C GLU A 84 -1.57 -1.73 14.68
N ASP A 85 -1.27 -2.75 13.86
CA ASP A 85 -0.43 -3.88 14.27
C ASP A 85 1.04 -3.43 14.43
N PHE A 86 1.55 -2.70 13.44
CA PHE A 86 2.87 -2.07 13.47
C PHE A 86 3.01 -0.96 12.42
N ARG A 87 4.05 -0.13 12.60
CA ARG A 87 4.49 0.89 11.64
C ARG A 87 5.45 0.28 10.63
N VAL A 88 5.23 0.46 9.33
CA VAL A 88 6.12 -0.03 8.27
C VAL A 88 7.37 0.85 8.15
N GLY A 89 8.55 0.24 8.26
CA GLY A 89 9.84 0.88 8.00
C GLY A 89 10.30 0.64 6.56
N THR A 90 10.48 -0.63 6.20
CA THR A 90 11.01 -1.05 4.90
C THR A 90 9.99 -1.90 4.14
N MET A 91 9.94 -1.76 2.81
CA MET A 91 9.09 -2.57 1.95
C MET A 91 9.90 -3.30 0.89
N GLY A 92 9.60 -4.58 0.69
CA GLY A 92 10.09 -5.42 -0.39
C GLY A 92 9.02 -5.64 -1.44
N LEU A 93 9.45 -5.78 -2.71
CA LEU A 93 8.58 -6.13 -3.82
C LEU A 93 9.31 -7.12 -4.72
N SER A 94 8.67 -8.24 -5.04
CA SER A 94 9.24 -9.25 -5.94
C SER A 94 8.17 -9.93 -6.81
N TRP A 95 8.63 -10.59 -7.87
CA TRP A 95 7.82 -11.40 -8.77
C TRP A 95 8.16 -12.88 -8.58
N ASP A 96 7.15 -13.72 -8.35
CA ASP A 96 7.29 -15.17 -8.39
C ASP A 96 6.95 -15.68 -9.81
N PRO A 97 7.94 -16.10 -10.61
CA PRO A 97 7.70 -16.56 -11.97
C PRO A 97 7.01 -17.92 -12.05
N ASN A 98 7.09 -18.75 -11.01
CA ASN A 98 6.48 -20.09 -11.02
C ASN A 98 4.97 -20.00 -10.84
N ARG A 99 4.53 -19.07 -9.99
CA ARG A 99 3.12 -18.87 -9.62
C ARG A 99 2.50 -17.66 -10.29
N GLN A 100 3.32 -16.84 -10.95
CA GLN A 100 2.94 -15.57 -11.57
C GLN A 100 2.29 -14.61 -10.57
N LEU A 101 2.91 -14.45 -9.39
CA LEU A 101 2.40 -13.62 -8.31
C LEU A 101 3.33 -12.45 -8.02
N VAL A 102 2.72 -11.32 -7.65
CA VAL A 102 3.42 -10.20 -7.03
C VAL A 102 3.48 -10.44 -5.53
N ILE A 103 4.67 -10.44 -4.97
CA ILE A 103 4.91 -10.59 -3.53
C ILE A 103 5.30 -9.22 -2.96
N ILE A 104 4.51 -8.73 -2.01
CA ILE A 104 4.76 -7.49 -1.27
C ILE A 104 5.14 -7.86 0.15
N GLU A 105 6.25 -7.34 0.64
CA GLU A 105 6.71 -7.51 2.02
C GLU A 105 6.76 -6.16 2.72
N CYS A 106 6.19 -6.06 3.91
CA CYS A 106 6.26 -4.87 4.75
C CYS A 106 6.90 -5.25 6.09
N HIS A 107 8.09 -4.71 6.33
CA HIS A 107 8.85 -4.92 7.56
C HIS A 107 8.50 -3.82 8.55
N ALA A 108 8.30 -4.19 9.81
CA ALA A 108 8.12 -3.23 10.88
C ALA A 108 9.33 -2.29 10.98
N ALA A 109 9.07 -1.03 11.34
CA ALA A 109 10.09 -0.06 11.66
C ALA A 109 10.73 -0.44 13.00
N GLY A 110 12.06 -0.41 13.07
CA GLY A 110 12.82 -0.62 14.28
C GLY A 110 14.18 0.08 14.16
N ASP A 111 14.75 0.47 15.29
CA ASP A 111 16.07 1.12 15.33
C ASP A 111 17.21 0.12 15.04
N ALA A 112 16.92 -1.17 15.22
CA ALA A 112 17.88 -2.27 15.06
C ALA A 112 18.38 -2.47 13.62
N PHE A 113 17.76 -1.86 12.60
CA PHE A 113 18.22 -2.01 11.20
C PHE A 113 19.49 -1.22 10.88
N ASP A 114 19.84 -0.23 11.69
CA ASP A 114 21.01 0.63 11.47
C ASP A 114 22.28 0.10 12.15
N ASP A 115 22.15 -0.81 13.13
CA ASP A 115 23.27 -1.43 13.85
C ASP A 115 23.22 -2.96 13.76
N PRO A 116 24.21 -3.63 13.12
CA PRO A 116 24.27 -5.09 13.02
C PRO A 116 24.21 -5.84 14.36
N GLU A 117 24.68 -5.23 15.45
CA GLU A 117 24.71 -5.82 16.79
C GLU A 117 23.30 -5.79 17.41
N GLU A 118 22.58 -4.66 17.30
CA GLU A 118 21.17 -4.56 17.71
C GLU A 118 20.25 -5.45 16.86
N LEU A 119 20.58 -5.65 15.58
CA LEU A 119 19.87 -6.55 14.66
C LEU A 119 19.98 -8.01 15.11
N ALA A 120 21.14 -8.44 15.61
CA ALA A 120 21.33 -9.77 16.16
C ALA A 120 20.57 -9.95 17.49
N GLU A 121 20.65 -8.98 18.40
CA GLU A 121 19.93 -9.02 19.69
C GLU A 121 18.42 -8.92 19.54
N SER A 122 17.93 -8.12 18.59
CA SER A 122 16.52 -8.07 18.26
C SER A 122 16.06 -9.42 17.74
N ALA A 123 16.79 -10.08 16.84
CA ALA A 123 16.40 -11.37 16.26
C ALA A 123 16.23 -12.52 17.28
N GLU A 124 16.85 -12.42 18.47
CA GLU A 124 16.75 -13.39 19.55
C GLU A 124 15.53 -13.18 20.48
N ARG A 125 14.85 -12.03 20.39
CA ARG A 125 13.63 -11.74 21.18
C ARG A 125 12.40 -12.47 20.64
N ASP A 126 11.40 -12.69 21.49
CA ASP A 126 10.10 -13.20 21.03
C ASP A 126 9.40 -12.09 20.22
N PRO A 127 8.89 -12.36 19.01
CA PRO A 127 8.09 -11.41 18.25
C PRO A 127 6.83 -10.91 18.98
N ALA A 128 6.34 -11.64 19.99
CA ALA A 128 5.29 -11.18 20.89
C ALA A 128 5.76 -10.02 21.79
N ASP A 129 7.06 -9.98 22.11
CA ASP A 129 7.70 -8.96 22.95
C ASP A 129 8.39 -7.87 22.13
N ASP A 130 8.69 -8.11 20.85
CA ASP A 130 9.34 -7.16 19.95
C ASP A 130 8.64 -7.08 18.56
N PRO A 131 7.77 -6.07 18.35
CA PRO A 131 7.07 -5.90 17.07
C PRO A 131 7.99 -5.50 15.91
N THR A 132 9.24 -5.09 16.16
CA THR A 132 10.20 -4.77 15.08
C THR A 132 10.58 -6.00 14.23
N GLN A 133 10.29 -7.19 14.76
CA GLN A 133 10.46 -8.46 14.06
C GLN A 133 9.30 -8.84 13.14
N LEU A 134 8.23 -8.06 13.06
CA LEU A 134 7.05 -8.41 12.28
C LEU A 134 7.26 -8.11 10.78
N VAL A 135 6.86 -9.06 9.95
CA VAL A 135 6.79 -8.91 8.50
C VAL A 135 5.40 -9.31 8.02
N LEU A 136 4.76 -8.42 7.28
CA LEU A 136 3.54 -8.71 6.53
C LEU A 136 3.92 -9.07 5.09
N ARG A 137 3.63 -10.30 4.65
CA ARG A 137 3.80 -10.75 3.28
C ARG A 137 2.45 -10.97 2.62
N ILE A 138 2.28 -10.41 1.42
CA ILE A 138 1.07 -10.51 0.63
C ILE A 138 1.40 -11.03 -0.77
N SER A 139 0.72 -12.08 -1.19
CA SER A 139 0.82 -12.63 -2.54
C SER A 139 -0.43 -12.26 -3.36
N LEU A 140 -0.25 -11.52 -4.46
CA LEU A 140 -1.33 -11.04 -5.31
C LEU A 140 -1.20 -11.58 -6.73
N SER A 141 -2.34 -11.88 -7.35
CA SER A 141 -2.40 -12.06 -8.80
C SER A 141 -2.07 -10.73 -9.52
N PRO A 142 -1.61 -10.78 -10.79
CA PRO A 142 -1.26 -9.56 -11.52
C PRO A 142 -2.41 -8.55 -11.62
N ALA A 143 -3.62 -9.03 -11.89
CA ALA A 143 -4.81 -8.20 -11.97
C ALA A 143 -5.16 -7.56 -10.61
N ALA A 144 -5.07 -8.30 -9.50
CA ALA A 144 -5.31 -7.78 -8.16
C ALA A 144 -4.25 -6.75 -7.75
N ALA A 145 -2.97 -7.01 -8.06
CA ALA A 145 -1.87 -6.09 -7.81
C ALA A 145 -2.05 -4.77 -8.59
N ARG A 146 -2.46 -4.83 -9.87
CA ARG A 146 -2.78 -3.64 -10.68
C ARG A 146 -3.95 -2.84 -10.09
N ALA A 147 -4.99 -3.53 -9.64
CA ALA A 147 -6.15 -2.91 -9.00
C ALA A 147 -5.77 -2.22 -7.68
N PHE A 148 -4.93 -2.88 -6.87
CA PHE A 148 -4.34 -2.32 -5.66
C PHE A 148 -3.54 -1.06 -5.96
N ALA A 149 -2.60 -1.10 -6.92
CA ALA A 149 -1.79 0.06 -7.30
C ALA A 149 -2.65 1.26 -7.74
N ARG A 150 -3.69 1.02 -8.54
CA ARG A 150 -4.66 2.05 -8.95
C ARG A 150 -5.40 2.66 -7.77
N ARG A 151 -5.86 1.83 -6.83
CA ARG A 151 -6.52 2.31 -5.61
C ARG A 151 -5.56 3.15 -4.77
N SER A 152 -4.34 2.65 -4.53
CA SER A 152 -3.31 3.33 -3.75
C SER A 152 -3.00 4.72 -4.30
N ALA A 153 -2.83 4.84 -5.63
CA ALA A 153 -2.65 6.14 -6.29
C ALA A 153 -3.84 7.09 -6.02
N LYS A 154 -5.09 6.59 -6.14
CA LYS A 154 -6.29 7.40 -5.84
C LYS A 154 -6.31 7.86 -4.37
N VAL A 155 -5.98 6.98 -3.42
CA VAL A 155 -5.98 7.29 -1.97
C VAL A 155 -4.95 8.39 -1.66
N VAL A 156 -3.75 8.30 -2.25
CA VAL A 156 -2.69 9.30 -2.13
C VAL A 156 -3.12 10.65 -2.69
N LEU A 157 -3.85 10.66 -3.82
CA LEU A 157 -4.34 11.87 -4.47
C LEU A 157 -5.58 12.50 -3.81
N ALA A 158 -6.42 11.71 -3.13
CA ALA A 158 -7.71 12.12 -2.56
C ALA A 158 -7.63 13.14 -1.40
N GLY A 159 -6.44 13.62 -1.03
CA GLY A 159 -6.25 14.71 -0.08
C GLY A 159 -6.30 16.11 -0.70
N ARG A 160 -6.46 16.20 -2.03
CA ARG A 160 -6.53 17.47 -2.75
C ARG A 160 -7.98 17.96 -2.78
N PRO A 161 -8.28 19.21 -2.40
CA PRO A 161 -9.63 19.74 -2.54
C PRO A 161 -10.08 19.63 -4.00
N PRO A 162 -11.35 19.23 -4.25
CA PRO A 162 -11.84 19.12 -5.62
C PRO A 162 -11.88 20.51 -6.26
N CYS A 163 -11.47 20.57 -7.53
CA CYS A 163 -11.58 21.78 -8.32
C CYS A 163 -13.07 22.14 -8.44
N PRO A 164 -13.49 23.37 -8.10
CA PRO A 164 -14.89 23.77 -8.14
C PRO A 164 -15.50 23.76 -9.55
N PHE A 165 -14.66 23.68 -10.60
CA PHE A 165 -15.10 23.71 -12.00
C PHE A 165 -15.14 22.32 -12.66
N CYS A 166 -14.10 21.50 -12.49
CA CYS A 166 -13.99 20.19 -13.14
C CYS A 166 -14.09 18.99 -12.18
N ALA A 167 -14.20 19.22 -10.87
CA ALA A 167 -14.13 18.20 -9.82
C ALA A 167 -12.82 17.36 -9.79
N GLY A 168 -11.82 17.73 -10.59
CA GLY A 168 -10.48 17.14 -10.55
C GLY A 168 -9.68 17.59 -9.32
N PRO A 169 -8.64 16.85 -8.90
CA PRO A 169 -7.87 17.20 -7.71
C PRO A 169 -7.02 18.48 -7.91
N LEU A 170 -7.17 19.47 -7.02
CA LEU A 170 -6.38 20.72 -7.07
C LEU A 170 -4.96 20.51 -6.52
N ASP A 171 -3.94 20.84 -7.32
CA ASP A 171 -2.56 20.91 -6.85
C ASP A 171 -2.29 22.24 -6.12
N PRO A 172 -1.53 22.25 -5.00
CA PRO A 172 -1.11 23.49 -4.33
C PRO A 172 -0.30 24.45 -5.20
N THR A 173 0.40 23.94 -6.22
CA THR A 173 1.23 24.74 -7.15
C THR A 173 0.44 25.24 -8.37
N GLY A 174 -0.85 24.87 -8.47
CA GLY A 174 -1.75 25.25 -9.55
C GLY A 174 -2.31 24.04 -10.30
N HIS A 175 -3.60 24.07 -10.58
CA HIS A 175 -4.29 23.04 -11.36
C HIS A 175 -4.72 23.60 -12.73
N ILE A 176 -4.31 22.94 -13.81
CA ILE A 176 -4.77 23.29 -15.16
C ILE A 176 -6.18 22.71 -15.35
N CYS A 177 -7.20 23.54 -15.09
CA CYS A 177 -8.60 23.13 -15.26
C CYS A 177 -9.01 23.17 -16.74
N PRO A 178 -9.41 22.04 -17.36
CA PRO A 178 -9.90 22.01 -18.74
C PRO A 178 -11.21 22.79 -18.93
N ARG A 179 -12.01 22.93 -17.87
CA ARG A 179 -13.28 23.68 -17.89
C ARG A 179 -13.14 25.19 -17.68
N ALA A 180 -11.98 25.66 -17.19
CA ALA A 180 -11.78 27.06 -16.85
C ALA A 180 -10.69 27.75 -17.71
N ASN A 181 -10.33 27.19 -18.87
CA ASN A 181 -9.29 27.72 -19.77
C ASN A 181 -8.03 28.21 -19.02
N GLY A 182 -7.50 27.39 -18.09
CA GLY A 182 -6.22 27.67 -17.44
C GLY A 182 -6.23 28.74 -16.32
N TYR A 183 -7.30 28.83 -15.53
CA TYR A 183 -7.33 29.70 -14.35
C TYR A 183 -6.23 29.35 -13.33
N ARG A 184 -5.26 30.25 -13.12
CA ARG A 184 -4.30 30.20 -12.00
C ARG A 184 -4.79 31.15 -10.90
N ARG A 185 -4.89 30.66 -9.66
CA ARG A 185 -4.82 31.49 -8.46
C ARG A 185 -3.77 30.91 -7.54
#